data_AF-A0A376W8R6-F1
#
_entry.id   AF-A0A376W8R6-F1
#
_cell.length_a   1.000
_cell.length_b   1.000
_cell.length_c   1.000
_cell.angle_alpha   90.00
_cell.angle_beta   90.00
_cell.angle_gamma   90.00
#
_symmetry.space_group_name_H-M   'P 1'
#
loop_
_entity.id
_entity.type
_entity.pdbx_description
1 polymer ?
#
loop_
_entity_poly.entity_id
_entity_poly.type
_entity_poly.pdbx_seq_one_letter_code
_entity_poly.pdbx_strand_id
1 'polypeptide(L)'
;MELNTLKKQLQEHLGDGLVLIVGSGLSCAEGVPGMAALGHHLVTHIPASLSPDDTKLWEDIHPLIEKDGLEAALLKYAPSASLEAAIVQSTGEFIANAEANIISEVFNKSRTLRLTKLIPHLLKPDAGIPIVTTNYDRLAELACEEAGLGVDTMFCGHFCRAA
;
A
#
# COMPACT_ATOMS: atom_id res chain seq x y z
N MET A 1 -27.41 20.14 5.08
CA MET A 1 -26.36 21.16 5.13
C MET A 1 -26.34 21.87 3.79
N GLU A 2 -26.39 23.20 3.77
CA GLU A 2 -26.34 23.99 2.53
C GLU A 2 -24.96 23.86 1.84
N LEU A 3 -24.95 23.83 0.50
CA LEU A 3 -23.72 23.61 -0.29
C LEU A 3 -22.62 24.65 0.02
N ASN A 4 -23.01 25.90 0.25
CA ASN A 4 -22.08 26.98 0.59
C ASN A 4 -21.38 26.72 1.93
N THR A 5 -22.15 26.26 2.93
CA THR A 5 -21.62 25.92 4.25
C THR A 5 -20.63 24.76 4.16
N LEU A 6 -20.98 23.71 3.40
CA LEU A 6 -20.07 22.58 3.15
C LEU A 6 -18.76 23.05 2.50
N LYS A 7 -18.84 23.88 1.47
CA LYS A 7 -17.65 24.39 0.76
C LYS A 7 -16.72 25.18 1.67
N LYS A 8 -17.28 26.08 2.51
CA LYS A 8 -16.47 26.85 3.46
C LYS A 8 -15.78 25.95 4.49
N GLN A 9 -16.50 24.98 5.04
CA GLN A 9 -15.90 24.02 5.98
C GLN A 9 -14.78 23.21 5.33
N LEU A 10 -14.95 22.76 4.08
CA LEU A 10 -13.90 22.06 3.34
C LEU A 10 -12.70 22.95 3.05
N GLN A 11 -12.90 24.22 2.68
CA GLN A 11 -11.81 25.18 2.46
C GLN A 11 -11.01 25.46 3.73
N GLU A 12 -11.70 25.61 4.87
CA GLU A 12 -11.05 25.77 6.17
C GLU A 12 -10.24 24.53 6.55
N HIS A 13 -10.77 23.33 6.27
CA HIS A 13 -10.08 22.07 6.59
C HIS A 13 -8.89 21.77 5.65
N LEU A 14 -9.00 22.12 4.37
CA LEU A 14 -7.95 21.93 3.36
C LEU A 14 -6.96 23.11 3.29
N GLY A 15 -6.97 23.97 4.32
CA GLY A 15 -6.13 25.15 4.44
C GLY A 15 -4.75 24.87 5.03
N ASP A 16 -4.16 25.91 5.62
CA ASP A 16 -2.85 25.81 6.29
C ASP A 16 -2.87 24.82 7.46
N GLY A 17 -1.79 24.04 7.61
CA GLY A 17 -1.71 22.95 8.59
C GLY A 17 -2.37 21.63 8.18
N LEU A 18 -2.82 21.48 6.93
CA LEU A 18 -3.34 20.21 6.42
C LEU A 18 -2.29 19.08 6.50
N VAL A 19 -2.70 17.93 7.02
CA VAL A 19 -1.92 16.68 6.99
C VAL A 19 -2.74 15.60 6.29
N LEU A 20 -2.14 14.93 5.31
CA LEU A 20 -2.75 13.78 4.64
C LEU A 20 -2.29 12.49 5.31
N ILE A 21 -3.25 11.70 5.81
CA ILE A 21 -2.99 10.34 6.30
C ILE A 21 -3.49 9.37 5.24
N VAL A 22 -2.56 8.64 4.62
CA VAL A 22 -2.83 7.71 3.53
C VAL A 22 -2.66 6.28 4.03
N GLY A 23 -3.73 5.49 3.90
CA GLY A 23 -3.70 4.05 4.16
C GLY A 23 -3.79 3.23 2.88
N SER A 24 -3.81 1.91 3.04
CA SER A 24 -3.80 0.95 1.92
C SER A 24 -5.00 1.09 0.99
N GLY A 25 -6.10 1.68 1.46
CA GLY A 25 -7.29 1.96 0.64
C GLY A 25 -6.99 2.81 -0.60
N LEU A 26 -6.02 3.75 -0.54
CA LEU A 26 -5.62 4.52 -1.71
C LEU A 26 -4.96 3.62 -2.76
N SER A 27 -3.97 2.83 -2.36
CA SER A 27 -3.25 1.91 -3.24
C SER A 27 -4.17 0.80 -3.79
N CYS A 28 -5.08 0.28 -2.95
CA CYS A 28 -6.10 -0.69 -3.37
C CYS A 28 -7.02 -0.12 -4.45
N ALA A 29 -7.40 1.15 -4.32
CA ALA A 29 -8.17 1.88 -5.32
C ALA A 29 -7.43 2.02 -6.66
N GLU A 30 -6.10 1.98 -6.66
CA GLU A 30 -5.25 1.93 -7.84
C GLU A 30 -4.95 0.48 -8.29
N GLY A 31 -5.48 -0.54 -7.62
CA GLY A 31 -5.31 -1.93 -8.03
C GLY A 31 -4.15 -2.67 -7.37
N VAL A 32 -3.51 -2.09 -6.34
CA VAL A 32 -2.65 -2.87 -5.44
C VAL A 32 -3.53 -3.88 -4.68
N PRO A 33 -3.13 -5.16 -4.56
CA PRO A 33 -3.92 -6.16 -3.85
C PRO A 33 -4.15 -5.80 -2.38
N GLY A 34 -5.42 -5.90 -1.94
CA GLY A 34 -5.77 -5.79 -0.52
C GLY A 34 -5.61 -7.11 0.25
N MET A 35 -5.91 -7.09 1.55
CA MET A 35 -5.70 -8.24 2.46
C MET A 35 -6.39 -9.54 2.02
N ALA A 36 -7.59 -9.47 1.44
CA ALA A 36 -8.29 -10.66 0.96
C ALA A 36 -7.56 -11.32 -0.23
N ALA A 37 -7.11 -10.51 -1.20
CA ALA A 37 -6.34 -11.00 -2.34
C ALA A 37 -4.97 -11.53 -1.91
N LEU A 38 -4.33 -10.87 -0.93
CA LEU A 38 -3.09 -11.34 -0.34
C LEU A 38 -3.28 -12.70 0.35
N GLY A 39 -4.31 -12.86 1.18
CA GLY A 39 -4.62 -14.14 1.83
C GLY A 39 -4.76 -15.27 0.80
N HIS A 40 -5.54 -15.04 -0.27
CA HIS A 40 -5.69 -16.02 -1.35
C HIS A 40 -4.36 -16.33 -2.08
N HIS A 41 -3.54 -15.32 -2.34
CA HIS A 41 -2.22 -15.51 -2.96
C HIS A 41 -1.32 -16.39 -2.10
N LEU A 42 -1.24 -16.13 -0.79
CA LEU A 42 -0.38 -16.89 0.12
C LEU A 42 -0.84 -18.35 0.23
N VAL A 43 -2.15 -18.60 0.35
CA VAL A 43 -2.73 -19.96 0.39
C VAL A 43 -2.35 -20.77 -0.86
N THR A 44 -2.23 -20.11 -2.01
CA THR A 44 -1.96 -20.78 -3.30
C THR A 44 -0.47 -20.94 -3.60
N HIS A 45 0.41 -20.05 -3.13
CA HIS A 45 1.81 -19.99 -3.58
C HIS A 45 2.85 -20.45 -2.53
N ILE A 46 2.54 -20.39 -1.23
CA ILE A 46 3.49 -20.78 -0.18
C ILE A 46 3.76 -22.28 -0.10
N PRO A 47 2.79 -23.21 -0.23
CA PRO A 47 3.02 -24.64 0.06
C PRO A 47 4.17 -25.29 -0.72
N ALA A 48 4.53 -24.75 -1.89
CA ALA A 48 5.57 -25.31 -2.75
C ALA A 48 7.01 -25.14 -2.20
N SER A 49 7.22 -24.24 -1.23
CA SER A 49 8.56 -23.88 -0.73
C SER A 49 8.81 -24.26 0.73
N LEU A 50 7.87 -24.96 1.37
CA LEU A 50 7.92 -25.23 2.80
C LEU A 50 8.69 -26.50 3.18
N SER A 51 9.32 -26.45 4.36
CA SER A 51 9.83 -27.64 5.04
C SER A 51 8.66 -28.54 5.49
N PRO A 52 8.89 -29.84 5.78
CA PRO A 52 7.84 -30.73 6.27
C PRO A 52 7.16 -30.23 7.56
N ASP A 53 7.91 -29.57 8.44
CA ASP A 53 7.39 -29.04 9.69
C ASP A 53 6.56 -27.76 9.44
N ASP A 54 7.04 -26.86 8.57
CA ASP A 54 6.29 -25.67 8.18
C ASP A 54 5.03 -26.02 7.39
N THR A 55 5.06 -27.11 6.61
CA THR A 55 3.89 -27.60 5.87
C THR A 55 2.76 -27.97 6.82
N LYS A 56 3.06 -28.71 7.90
CA LYS A 56 2.05 -29.04 8.92
C LYS A 56 1.50 -27.80 9.61
N LEU A 57 2.38 -26.87 9.96
CA LEU A 57 1.96 -25.61 10.57
C LEU A 57 1.07 -24.78 9.62
N TRP A 58 1.39 -24.79 8.33
CA TRP A 58 0.59 -24.12 7.30
C TRP A 58 -0.77 -24.79 7.10
N GLU A 59 -0.86 -26.12 7.20
CA GLU A 59 -2.13 -26.88 7.19
C GLU A 59 -3.08 -26.48 8.35
N ASP A 60 -2.53 -26.03 9.48
CA ASP A 60 -3.34 -25.48 10.58
C ASP A 60 -3.76 -24.01 10.33
N ILE A 61 -2.89 -23.21 9.70
CA ILE A 61 -3.10 -21.77 9.47
C ILE A 61 -4.03 -21.49 8.29
N HIS A 62 -3.81 -22.15 7.15
CA HIS A 62 -4.48 -21.81 5.89
C HIS A 62 -6.02 -21.84 5.93
N PRO A 63 -6.72 -22.73 6.68
CA PRO A 63 -8.19 -22.72 6.70
C PRO A 63 -8.71 -21.54 7.52
N LEU A 64 -7.90 -21.02 8.46
CA LEU A 64 -8.22 -19.84 9.25
C LEU A 64 -8.09 -18.57 8.41
N ILE A 65 -7.20 -18.53 7.41
CA ILE A 65 -7.07 -17.38 6.51
C ILE A 65 -8.37 -17.17 5.72
N GLU A 66 -8.97 -18.25 5.20
CA GLU A 66 -10.22 -18.16 4.45
C GLU A 66 -11.41 -17.79 5.35
N LYS A 67 -11.41 -18.28 6.59
CA LYS A 67 -12.52 -18.09 7.53
C LYS A 67 -12.48 -16.75 8.26
N ASP A 68 -11.34 -16.43 8.85
CA ASP A 68 -11.16 -15.34 9.81
C ASP A 68 -10.33 -14.17 9.21
N GLY A 69 -9.69 -14.39 8.06
CA GLY A 69 -8.79 -13.43 7.42
C GLY A 69 -7.31 -13.62 7.80
N LEU A 70 -6.41 -13.14 6.95
CA LEU A 70 -4.96 -13.35 7.09
C LEU A 70 -4.41 -12.88 8.45
N GLU A 71 -4.76 -11.66 8.85
CA GLU A 71 -4.26 -11.07 10.10
C GLU A 71 -4.72 -11.85 11.33
N ALA A 72 -6.03 -12.16 11.40
CA ALA A 72 -6.60 -12.91 12.50
C ALA A 72 -6.03 -14.34 12.59
N ALA A 73 -5.79 -14.99 11.44
CA ALA A 73 -5.20 -16.31 11.36
C ALA A 73 -3.77 -16.31 11.94
N LEU A 74 -2.91 -15.39 11.50
CA LEU A 74 -1.51 -15.30 11.95
C LEU A 74 -1.37 -14.84 13.40
N LEU A 75 -2.29 -14.03 13.92
CA LEU A 75 -2.33 -13.66 15.34
C LEU A 75 -2.74 -14.85 16.22
N LYS A 76 -3.66 -15.68 15.74
CA LYS A 76 -4.15 -16.85 16.47
C LYS A 76 -3.14 -18.00 16.45
N TYR A 77 -2.46 -18.19 15.32
CA TYR A 77 -1.42 -19.19 15.12
C TYR A 77 -0.19 -18.52 14.54
N ALA A 78 0.78 -18.25 15.41
CA ALA A 78 2.04 -17.65 15.02
C ALA A 78 2.81 -18.59 14.07
N PRO A 79 3.30 -18.09 12.92
CA PRO A 79 4.18 -18.86 12.06
C PRO A 79 5.53 -19.13 12.73
N SER A 80 6.26 -20.12 12.23
CA SER A 80 7.69 -20.26 12.51
C SER A 80 8.47 -19.12 11.83
N ALA A 81 9.72 -18.89 12.24
CA ALA A 81 10.55 -17.86 11.61
C ALA A 81 10.80 -18.12 10.11
N SER A 82 10.92 -19.40 9.70
CA SER A 82 11.07 -19.77 8.28
C SER A 82 9.79 -19.54 7.48
N LEU A 83 8.64 -19.89 8.04
CA LEU A 83 7.35 -19.65 7.42
C LEU A 83 7.03 -18.15 7.33
N GLU A 84 7.33 -17.38 8.37
CA GLU A 84 7.19 -15.92 8.37
C GLU A 84 8.04 -15.29 7.26
N ALA A 85 9.30 -15.71 7.13
CA ALA A 85 10.17 -15.25 6.05
C ALA A 85 9.60 -15.57 4.66
N ALA A 86 9.02 -16.76 4.47
CA ALA A 86 8.35 -17.14 3.22
C ALA A 86 7.10 -16.28 2.95
N ILE A 87 6.29 -15.99 3.98
CA ILE A 87 5.12 -15.10 3.88
C ILE A 87 5.56 -13.69 3.48
N VAL A 88 6.58 -13.14 4.14
CA VAL A 88 7.11 -11.79 3.86
C VAL A 88 7.63 -11.72 2.43
N GLN A 89 8.39 -12.71 1.98
CA GLN A 89 8.90 -12.74 0.60
C GLN A 89 7.77 -12.79 -0.43
N SER A 90 6.84 -13.74 -0.30
CA SER A 90 5.72 -13.89 -1.22
C SER A 90 4.81 -12.65 -1.24
N THR A 91 4.58 -12.04 -0.08
CA THR A 91 3.84 -10.77 0.04
C THR A 91 4.56 -9.65 -0.70
N GLY A 92 5.87 -9.51 -0.47
CA GLY A 92 6.70 -8.48 -1.11
C GLY A 92 6.69 -8.59 -2.63
N GLU A 93 6.91 -9.79 -3.17
CA GLU A 93 6.85 -10.04 -4.61
C GLU A 93 5.48 -9.74 -5.21
N PHE A 94 4.40 -10.16 -4.53
CA PHE A 94 3.03 -9.95 -5.00
C PHE A 94 2.65 -8.46 -5.08
N ILE A 95 2.97 -7.69 -4.03
CA ILE A 95 2.70 -6.25 -4.00
C ILE A 95 3.61 -5.50 -4.97
N ALA A 96 4.91 -5.83 -5.04
CA ALA A 96 5.86 -5.18 -5.93
C ALA A 96 5.50 -5.37 -7.41
N ASN A 97 5.01 -6.56 -7.80
CA ASN A 97 4.55 -6.82 -9.16
C ASN A 97 3.33 -5.96 -9.54
N ALA A 98 2.37 -5.83 -8.63
CA ALA A 98 1.21 -4.97 -8.85
C ALA A 98 1.61 -3.49 -8.94
N GLU A 99 2.47 -3.03 -8.03
CA GLU A 99 3.02 -1.68 -8.04
C GLU A 99 3.76 -1.38 -9.35
N ALA A 100 4.67 -2.26 -9.79
CA ALA A 100 5.44 -2.07 -11.01
C ALA A 100 4.56 -1.92 -12.25
N ASN A 101 3.45 -2.67 -12.34
CA ASN A 101 2.48 -2.53 -13.42
C ASN A 101 1.81 -1.15 -13.39
N ILE A 102 1.40 -0.67 -12.21
CA ILE A 102 0.78 0.65 -12.05
C ILE A 102 1.77 1.76 -12.42
N ILE A 103 3.02 1.68 -11.95
CA ILE A 103 4.09 2.63 -12.28
C ILE A 103 4.30 2.68 -13.79
N SER A 104 4.37 1.52 -14.45
CA SER A 104 4.53 1.42 -15.91
C SER A 104 3.39 2.11 -16.66
N GLU A 105 2.13 1.90 -16.24
CA GLU A 105 0.98 2.58 -16.85
C GLU A 105 1.01 4.11 -16.66
N VAL A 106 1.46 4.58 -15.50
CA VAL A 106 1.63 6.01 -15.23
C VAL A 106 2.73 6.61 -16.11
N PHE A 107 3.89 5.96 -16.24
CA PHE A 107 4.96 6.42 -17.12
C PHE A 107 4.58 6.39 -18.61
N ASN A 108 3.78 5.41 -19.02
CA ASN A 108 3.21 5.33 -20.38
C ASN A 108 2.04 6.31 -20.60
N LYS A 109 1.69 7.12 -19.60
CA LYS A 109 0.59 8.10 -19.64
C LYS A 109 -0.77 7.48 -19.98
N SER A 110 -0.94 6.17 -19.74
CA SER A 110 -2.23 5.49 -19.86
C SER A 110 -3.05 5.56 -18.58
N ARG A 111 -2.43 5.95 -17.46
CA ARG A 111 -3.06 6.12 -16.16
C ARG A 111 -2.66 7.43 -15.49
N THR A 112 -3.60 8.05 -14.77
CA THR A 112 -3.32 9.13 -13.82
C THR A 112 -3.91 8.75 -12.46
N LEU A 113 -3.07 8.68 -11.44
CA LEU A 113 -3.46 8.29 -10.08
C LEU A 113 -4.46 9.30 -9.48
N ARG A 114 -5.34 8.82 -8.60
CA ARG A 114 -6.36 9.66 -7.94
C ARG A 114 -5.71 10.74 -7.08
N LEU A 115 -4.63 10.42 -6.38
CA LEU A 115 -3.89 11.39 -5.56
C LEU A 115 -3.23 12.47 -6.43
N THR A 116 -2.68 12.13 -7.60
CA THR A 116 -2.15 13.10 -8.57
C THR A 116 -3.20 14.12 -8.98
N LYS A 117 -4.47 13.70 -9.12
CA LYS A 117 -5.59 14.61 -9.44
C LYS A 117 -5.97 15.51 -8.27
N LEU A 118 -5.77 15.06 -7.03
CA LEU A 118 -6.12 15.82 -5.82
C LEU A 118 -5.08 16.90 -5.50
N ILE A 119 -3.79 16.59 -5.63
CA ILE A 119 -2.68 17.45 -5.23
C ILE A 119 -2.76 18.90 -5.77
N PRO A 120 -3.12 19.15 -7.05
CA PRO A 120 -3.27 20.51 -7.55
C PRO A 120 -4.27 21.37 -6.76
N HIS A 121 -5.26 20.74 -6.12
CA HIS A 121 -6.31 21.39 -5.35
C HIS A 121 -5.98 21.61 -3.88
N LEU A 122 -4.84 21.11 -3.41
CA LEU A 122 -4.37 21.30 -2.03
C LEU A 122 -3.54 22.58 -1.92
N LEU A 123 -3.63 23.23 -0.76
CA LEU A 123 -2.71 24.30 -0.40
C LEU A 123 -1.29 23.74 -0.29
N LYS A 124 -0.31 24.48 -0.82
CA LYS A 124 1.10 24.09 -0.87
C LYS A 124 1.91 25.09 -0.04
N PRO A 125 2.11 24.82 1.26
CA PRO A 125 3.01 25.63 2.08
C PRO A 125 4.45 25.53 1.55
N ASP A 126 5.28 26.53 1.87
CA ASP A 126 6.72 26.48 1.56
C ASP A 126 7.43 25.29 2.22
N ALA A 127 6.88 24.79 3.34
CA ALA A 127 7.36 23.59 4.04
C ALA A 127 6.94 22.27 3.36
N GLY A 128 6.15 22.31 2.28
CA GLY A 128 5.60 21.14 1.61
C GLY A 128 4.26 20.65 2.18
N ILE A 129 3.65 19.67 1.51
CA ILE A 129 2.42 19.01 1.94
C ILE A 129 2.82 17.79 2.76
N PRO A 130 2.53 17.72 4.08
CA PRO A 130 2.86 16.56 4.87
C PRO A 130 1.91 15.40 4.53
N ILE A 131 2.50 14.31 4.04
CA ILE A 131 1.82 13.04 3.76
C ILE A 131 2.42 11.96 4.67
N VAL A 132 1.58 11.33 5.48
CA VAL A 132 1.94 10.22 6.35
C VAL A 132 1.27 8.97 5.80
N THR A 133 2.06 7.95 5.49
CA THR A 133 1.57 6.69 4.96
C THR A 133 2.19 5.50 5.68
N THR A 134 1.41 4.44 5.86
CA THR A 134 1.90 3.13 6.33
C THR A 134 2.06 2.13 5.18
N ASN A 135 1.79 2.55 3.95
CA ASN A 135 1.87 1.68 2.79
C ASN A 135 3.33 1.43 2.42
N TYR A 136 3.62 0.21 1.95
CA TYR A 136 4.94 -0.18 1.47
C TYR A 136 5.17 0.18 -0.01
N ASP A 137 4.10 0.44 -0.76
CA ASP A 137 4.18 0.91 -2.13
C ASP A 137 4.51 2.40 -2.22
N ARG A 138 5.03 2.81 -3.37
CA ARG A 138 5.54 4.14 -3.69
C ARG A 138 4.54 4.99 -4.49
N LEU A 139 3.25 4.63 -4.44
CA LEU A 139 2.25 5.33 -5.26
C LEU A 139 1.98 6.75 -4.76
N ALA A 140 2.22 7.05 -3.48
CA ALA A 140 2.08 8.40 -2.96
C ALA A 140 3.17 9.33 -3.50
N GLU A 141 4.42 8.86 -3.51
CA GLU A 141 5.58 9.56 -4.04
C GLU A 141 5.42 9.77 -5.54
N LEU A 142 5.14 8.70 -6.29
CA LEU A 142 4.88 8.79 -7.73
C LEU A 142 3.74 9.78 -8.03
N ALA A 143 2.67 9.77 -7.24
CA ALA A 143 1.56 10.68 -7.45
C ALA A 143 1.96 12.16 -7.28
N CYS A 144 2.85 12.45 -6.32
CA CYS A 144 3.40 13.78 -6.08
C CYS A 144 4.33 14.24 -7.19
N GLU A 145 5.24 13.37 -7.63
CA GLU A 145 6.16 13.64 -8.74
C GLU A 145 5.40 13.91 -10.04
N GLU A 146 4.39 13.10 -10.36
CA GLU A 146 3.52 13.30 -11.53
C GLU A 146 2.64 14.54 -11.42
N ALA A 147 2.42 15.06 -10.22
CA ALA A 147 1.77 16.36 -9.99
C ALA A 147 2.76 17.55 -10.07
N GLY A 148 4.03 17.29 -10.36
CA GLY A 148 5.08 18.31 -10.49
C GLY A 148 5.68 18.76 -9.16
N LEU A 149 5.54 17.98 -8.09
CA LEU A 149 6.13 18.26 -6.78
C LEU A 149 7.34 17.37 -6.52
N GLY A 150 8.38 17.96 -5.92
CA GLY A 150 9.48 17.17 -5.34
C GLY A 150 9.01 16.44 -4.07
N VAL A 151 9.56 15.25 -3.84
CA VAL A 151 9.24 14.41 -2.68
C VAL A 151 10.48 14.29 -1.80
N ASP A 152 10.30 14.55 -0.50
CA ASP A 152 11.27 14.21 0.54
C ASP A 152 10.64 13.14 1.44
N THR A 153 11.17 11.93 1.37
CA THR A 153 10.69 10.80 2.18
C THR A 153 11.29 10.82 3.59
N MET A 154 12.24 11.71 3.88
CA MET A 154 13.02 11.76 5.13
C MET A 154 13.85 10.49 5.42
N PHE A 155 13.96 9.58 4.45
CA PHE A 155 14.75 8.35 4.56
C PHE A 155 15.99 8.41 3.67
N CYS A 156 17.14 8.03 4.23
CA CYS A 156 18.34 7.75 3.47
C CYS A 156 18.30 6.28 2.99
N GLY A 157 17.84 6.04 1.77
CA GLY A 157 17.70 4.70 1.19
C GLY A 157 18.09 4.64 -0.29
N HIS A 158 18.03 3.45 -0.87
CA HIS A 158 18.20 3.27 -2.31
C HIS A 158 16.81 3.20 -2.96
N PHE A 159 16.49 4.18 -3.82
CA PHE A 159 15.18 4.27 -4.51
C PHE A 159 14.92 3.07 -5.44
N CYS A 160 15.99 2.52 -6.03
CA CYS A 160 15.99 1.26 -6.77
C CYS A 160 17.09 0.35 -6.21
N ARG A 161 16.75 -0.88 -5.83
CA ARG A 161 17.74 -1.96 -5.68
C ARG A 161 17.81 -2.70 -7.01
N ALA A 162 18.98 -2.74 -7.63
CA ALA A 162 19.24 -3.73 -8.67
C ALA A 162 19.19 -5.11 -8.00
N ALA A 163 18.43 -6.03 -8.60
CA ALA A 163 18.40 -7.44 -8.20
C ALA A 163 19.75 -8.12 -8.52
#